data_AF-A0A7V8UUY4-F1
#
_entry.id   AF-A0A7V8UUY4-F1
#
_cell.length_a   1.000
_cell.length_b   1.000
_cell.length_c   1.000
_cell.angle_alpha   90.00
_cell.angle_beta   90.00
_cell.angle_gamma   90.00
#
_symmetry.space_group_name_H-M   'P 1'
#
loop_
_entity.id
_entity.type
_entity.pdbx_description
1 polymer ?
#
loop_
_entity_poly.entity_id
_entity_poly.type
_entity_poly.pdbx_seq_one_letter_code
_entity_poly.pdbx_strand_id
1 'polypeptide(L)'
;MCVNTFAEDAGIRLRNEPEPLYQLLVLCMLQAKPIRATVAVGAARGLFDAGLTTPAALLAAPRERLIRIFGAAGYARYDESSATRLRAMSQLLIDEHSADLRTLRDTAPKSLQAFDGVGPACATMFAREAQGVWPELAPVFDKKALQGAAKLGLPQDPEELAALVSEAPGSPSSTDIPAGALVDLPTFAAYLVKVALGTG
;
A
#
# COMPACT_ATOMS: atom_id res chain seq x y z
N MET A 1 -7.28 -20.08 2.07
CA MET A 1 -7.39 -18.82 1.30
C MET A 1 -6.02 -18.46 0.78
N CYS A 2 -5.93 -17.95 -0.46
CA CYS A 2 -4.72 -17.29 -0.93
C CYS A 2 -4.61 -15.95 -0.19
N VAL A 3 -3.43 -15.64 0.34
CA VAL A 3 -3.18 -14.34 0.96
C VAL A 3 -2.73 -13.41 -0.14
N ASN A 4 -3.44 -12.30 -0.28
CA ASN A 4 -3.07 -11.22 -1.19
C ASN A 4 -2.54 -10.02 -0.40
N THR A 5 -1.71 -9.23 -1.05
CA THR A 5 -1.34 -7.88 -0.63
C THR A 5 -2.52 -6.91 -0.77
N PHE A 6 -2.44 -5.74 -0.13
CA PHE A 6 -3.46 -4.70 -0.33
C PHE A 6 -3.39 -4.13 -1.75
N ALA A 7 -2.19 -4.08 -2.35
CA ALA A 7 -2.00 -3.73 -3.74
C ALA A 7 -2.80 -4.67 -4.67
N GLU A 8 -2.67 -5.99 -4.48
CA GLU A 8 -3.40 -6.98 -5.26
C GLU A 8 -4.92 -6.91 -5.06
N ASP A 9 -5.39 -6.71 -3.82
CA ASP A 9 -6.82 -6.53 -3.54
C ASP A 9 -7.37 -5.27 -4.25
N ALA A 10 -6.54 -4.24 -4.42
CA ALA A 10 -6.87 -3.03 -5.18
C ALA A 10 -6.74 -3.22 -6.71
N GLY A 11 -6.35 -4.41 -7.18
CA GLY A 11 -6.16 -4.71 -8.60
C GLY A 11 -4.82 -4.25 -9.17
N ILE A 12 -3.87 -3.87 -8.32
CA ILE A 12 -2.54 -3.41 -8.72
C ILE A 12 -1.64 -4.63 -8.93
N ARG A 13 -1.14 -4.80 -10.15
CA ARG A 13 -0.03 -5.73 -10.44
C ARG A 13 1.28 -5.00 -10.27
N LEU A 14 1.82 -5.03 -9.06
CA LEU A 14 2.99 -4.23 -8.70
C LEU A 14 4.23 -4.64 -9.51
N ARG A 15 4.86 -3.66 -10.14
CA ARG A 15 6.15 -3.77 -10.85
C ARG A 15 6.96 -2.49 -10.62
N ASN A 16 8.26 -2.53 -10.86
CA ASN A 16 9.13 -1.35 -10.81
C ASN A 16 8.93 -0.44 -12.04
N GLU A 17 7.70 -0.01 -12.26
CA GLU A 17 7.22 0.80 -13.37
C GLU A 17 6.46 2.03 -12.81
N PRO A 18 6.44 3.17 -13.51
CA PRO A 18 5.85 4.40 -12.98
C PRO A 18 4.38 4.25 -12.57
N GLU A 19 3.56 3.61 -13.41
CA GLU A 19 2.12 3.48 -13.20
C GLU A 19 1.76 2.61 -11.97
N PRO A 20 2.24 1.35 -11.83
CA PRO A 20 1.95 0.55 -10.64
C PRO A 20 2.44 1.17 -9.33
N LEU A 21 3.60 1.85 -9.34
CA LEU A 21 4.10 2.55 -8.15
C LEU A 21 3.23 3.77 -7.80
N TYR A 22 2.77 4.52 -8.80
CA TYR A 22 1.82 5.61 -8.57
C TYR A 22 0.49 5.10 -7.99
N GLN A 23 -0.06 4.02 -8.55
CA GLN A 23 -1.27 3.36 -8.03
C GLN A 23 -1.07 2.94 -6.57
N LEU A 24 0.09 2.39 -6.22
CA LEU A 24 0.42 2.01 -4.86
C LEU A 24 0.42 3.24 -3.92
N LEU A 25 1.04 4.35 -4.34
CA LEU A 25 1.04 5.57 -3.53
C LEU A 25 -0.37 6.14 -3.32
N VAL A 26 -1.22 6.13 -4.37
CA VAL A 26 -2.64 6.49 -4.28
C VAL A 26 -3.35 5.63 -3.23
N LEU A 27 -3.17 4.31 -3.30
CA LEU A 27 -3.75 3.36 -2.33
C LEU A 27 -3.29 3.66 -0.90
N CYS A 28 -1.98 3.86 -0.66
CA CYS A 28 -1.45 4.18 0.65
C CYS A 28 -2.02 5.49 1.21
N MET A 29 -2.15 6.52 0.37
CA MET A 29 -2.69 7.82 0.78
C MET A 29 -4.17 7.73 1.20
N LEU A 30 -4.96 6.90 0.52
CA LEU A 30 -6.36 6.63 0.88
C LEU A 30 -6.45 5.81 2.18
N GLN A 31 -5.56 4.84 2.38
CA GLN A 31 -5.50 4.03 3.59
C GLN A 31 -5.00 4.79 4.83
N ALA A 32 -4.26 5.89 4.64
CA ALA A 32 -3.74 6.71 5.74
C ALA A 32 -4.83 7.45 6.52
N LYS A 33 -6.10 7.45 6.06
CA LYS A 33 -7.23 8.04 6.78
C LYS A 33 -7.80 7.10 7.85
N PRO A 34 -8.47 7.65 8.90
CA PRO A 34 -9.26 6.86 9.85
C PRO A 34 -10.50 6.20 9.19
N ILE A 35 -10.25 5.17 8.39
CA ILE A 35 -11.26 4.45 7.60
C ILE A 35 -10.96 2.96 7.57
N ARG A 36 -11.97 2.13 7.24
CA ARG A 36 -11.78 0.70 7.03
C ARG A 36 -10.89 0.46 5.82
N ALA A 37 -9.93 -0.46 5.94
CA ALA A 37 -9.01 -0.78 4.84
C ALA A 37 -9.74 -1.22 3.56
N THR A 38 -10.79 -2.04 3.69
CA THR A 38 -11.63 -2.48 2.56
C THR A 38 -12.27 -1.32 1.79
N VAL A 39 -12.65 -0.25 2.47
CA VAL A 39 -13.22 0.95 1.85
C VAL A 39 -12.13 1.74 1.08
N ALA A 40 -10.93 1.87 1.65
CA ALA A 40 -9.81 2.51 0.96
C ALA A 40 -9.34 1.70 -0.27
N VAL A 41 -9.27 0.37 -0.16
CA VAL A 41 -8.99 -0.54 -1.28
C VAL A 41 -10.04 -0.41 -2.38
N GLY A 42 -11.33 -0.44 -2.01
CA GLY A 42 -12.43 -0.25 -2.96
C GLY A 42 -12.39 1.10 -3.67
N ALA A 43 -12.04 2.17 -2.94
CA ALA A 43 -11.87 3.50 -3.51
C ALA A 43 -10.70 3.57 -4.51
N ALA A 44 -9.54 3.02 -4.16
CA ALA A 44 -8.38 2.95 -5.06
C ALA A 44 -8.72 2.15 -6.33
N ARG A 45 -9.29 0.94 -6.15
CA ARG A 45 -9.72 0.09 -7.26
C ARG A 45 -10.72 0.78 -8.18
N GLY A 46 -11.70 1.49 -7.61
CA GLY A 46 -12.67 2.26 -8.39
C GLY A 46 -12.03 3.37 -9.23
N LEU A 47 -10.94 4.00 -8.76
CA LEU A 47 -10.17 4.96 -9.58
C LEU A 47 -9.48 4.24 -10.75
N PHE A 48 -8.86 3.09 -10.49
CA PHE A 48 -8.10 2.34 -11.49
C PHE A 48 -9.00 1.69 -12.54
N ASP A 49 -10.13 1.11 -12.14
CA ASP A 49 -11.16 0.58 -13.03
C ASP A 49 -11.76 1.68 -13.92
N ALA A 50 -11.74 2.94 -13.46
CA ALA A 50 -12.12 4.11 -14.25
C ALA A 50 -11.00 4.65 -15.16
N GLY A 51 -9.84 3.98 -15.23
CA GLY A 51 -8.68 4.40 -16.02
C GLY A 51 -7.87 5.55 -15.42
N LEU A 52 -8.08 5.88 -14.14
CA LEU A 52 -7.30 6.92 -13.43
C LEU A 52 -6.04 6.32 -12.83
N THR A 53 -5.24 5.65 -13.67
CA THR A 53 -4.07 4.86 -13.26
C THR A 53 -2.75 5.62 -13.31
N THR A 54 -2.72 6.81 -13.92
CA THR A 54 -1.52 7.64 -14.06
C THR A 54 -1.74 9.05 -13.48
N PRO A 55 -0.65 9.77 -13.12
CA PRO A 55 -0.75 11.15 -12.66
C PRO A 55 -1.51 12.06 -13.63
N ALA A 56 -1.23 11.92 -14.93
CA ALA A 56 -1.88 12.72 -15.98
C ALA A 56 -3.37 12.41 -16.10
N ALA A 57 -3.77 11.13 -16.08
CA ALA A 57 -5.17 10.72 -16.15
C ALA A 57 -5.96 11.23 -14.93
N LEU A 58 -5.39 11.13 -13.73
CA LEU A 58 -6.03 11.60 -12.50
C LEU A 58 -6.16 13.14 -12.49
N LEU A 59 -5.13 13.86 -12.92
CA LEU A 59 -5.14 15.31 -12.99
C LEU A 59 -6.15 15.85 -14.01
N ALA A 60 -6.28 15.18 -15.17
CA ALA A 60 -7.22 15.55 -16.23
C ALA A 60 -8.69 15.23 -15.88
N ALA A 61 -8.95 14.29 -14.96
CA ALA A 61 -10.30 13.90 -14.60
C ALA A 61 -11.07 15.04 -13.89
N PRO A 62 -12.36 15.26 -14.18
CA PRO A 62 -13.18 16.19 -13.42
C PRO A 62 -13.26 15.80 -11.95
N ARG A 63 -13.29 16.79 -11.04
CA ARG A 63 -13.33 16.55 -9.60
C ARG A 63 -14.56 15.72 -9.20
N GLU A 64 -15.70 16.00 -9.82
CA GLU A 64 -16.98 15.31 -9.60
C GLU A 64 -16.89 13.83 -9.96
N ARG A 65 -16.01 13.46 -10.89
CA ARG A 65 -15.76 12.06 -11.25
C ARG A 65 -15.09 11.32 -10.09
N LEU A 66 -14.07 11.92 -9.47
CA LEU A 66 -13.39 11.34 -8.31
C LEU A 66 -14.38 11.20 -7.13
N ILE A 67 -15.15 12.25 -6.85
CA ILE A 67 -16.15 12.26 -5.78
C ILE A 67 -17.18 11.14 -5.99
N ARG A 68 -17.67 10.95 -7.22
CA ARG A 68 -18.62 9.87 -7.54
C ARG A 68 -18.02 8.48 -7.31
N ILE A 69 -16.77 8.27 -7.73
CA ILE A 69 -16.05 7.01 -7.50
C ILE A 69 -15.89 6.75 -6.00
N PHE A 70 -15.47 7.76 -5.23
CA PHE A 70 -15.34 7.66 -3.78
C PHE A 70 -16.68 7.40 -3.09
N GLY A 71 -17.75 8.07 -3.51
CA GLY A 71 -19.10 7.85 -3.00
C GLY A 71 -19.56 6.40 -3.20
N ALA A 72 -19.35 5.85 -4.39
CA ALA A 72 -19.70 4.46 -4.70
C ALA A 72 -18.91 3.44 -3.85
N ALA A 73 -17.68 3.78 -3.45
CA ALA A 73 -16.86 2.96 -2.57
C ALA A 73 -17.16 3.15 -1.06
N GLY A 74 -18.05 4.07 -0.69
CA GLY A 74 -18.31 4.41 0.72
C GLY A 74 -17.24 5.31 1.35
N TYR A 75 -16.42 5.98 0.54
CA TYR A 75 -15.31 6.86 0.93
C TYR A 75 -15.74 8.35 1.02
N ALA A 76 -17.04 8.64 1.04
CA ALA A 76 -17.59 10.01 0.99
C ALA A 76 -17.12 10.95 2.11
N ARG A 77 -16.72 10.43 3.29
CA ARG A 77 -16.25 11.28 4.41
C ARG A 77 -15.01 12.10 4.05
N TYR A 78 -14.16 11.58 3.17
CA TYR A 78 -12.85 12.16 2.86
C TYR A 78 -12.68 12.48 1.38
N ASP A 79 -13.73 12.34 0.56
CA ASP A 79 -13.67 12.41 -0.89
C ASP A 79 -13.09 13.74 -1.39
N GLU A 80 -13.61 14.88 -0.95
CA GLU A 80 -13.19 16.22 -1.33
C GLU A 80 -11.71 16.45 -0.98
N SER A 81 -11.34 16.14 0.27
CA SER A 81 -9.98 16.32 0.75
C SER A 81 -8.98 15.39 0.07
N SER A 82 -9.41 14.19 -0.32
CA SER A 82 -8.56 13.21 -1.00
C SER A 82 -8.44 13.52 -2.48
N ALA A 83 -9.51 13.98 -3.13
CA ALA A 83 -9.48 14.46 -4.51
C ALA A 83 -8.52 15.65 -4.66
N THR A 84 -8.56 16.62 -3.74
CA THR A 84 -7.60 17.74 -3.73
C THR A 84 -6.16 17.24 -3.61
N ARG A 85 -5.88 16.35 -2.66
CA ARG A 85 -4.52 15.83 -2.43
C ARG A 85 -4.00 14.97 -3.57
N LEU A 86 -4.82 14.09 -4.13
CA LEU A 86 -4.42 13.25 -5.27
C LEU A 86 -4.06 14.10 -6.48
N ARG A 87 -4.81 15.18 -6.74
CA ARG A 87 -4.48 16.12 -7.83
C ARG A 87 -3.17 16.84 -7.56
N ALA A 88 -2.97 17.35 -6.33
CA ALA A 88 -1.72 18.03 -5.95
C ALA A 88 -0.50 17.08 -6.04
N MET A 89 -0.64 15.85 -5.55
CA MET A 89 0.37 14.80 -5.66
C MET A 89 0.69 14.49 -7.13
N SER A 90 -0.33 14.38 -7.98
CA SER A 90 -0.15 14.10 -9.41
C SER A 90 0.53 15.24 -10.14
N GLN A 91 0.16 16.48 -9.84
CA GLN A 91 0.79 17.68 -10.40
C GLN A 91 2.27 17.73 -10.00
N LEU A 92 2.58 17.61 -8.70
CA LEU A 92 3.95 17.63 -8.20
C LEU A 92 4.81 16.52 -8.82
N LEU A 93 4.25 15.31 -8.94
CA LEU A 93 4.95 14.18 -9.55
C LEU A 93 5.23 14.41 -11.04
N ILE A 94 4.33 15.07 -11.77
CA ILE A 94 4.57 15.45 -13.18
C ILE A 94 5.67 16.50 -13.27
N ASP A 95 5.54 17.58 -12.50
CA ASP A 95 6.37 18.78 -12.65
C ASP A 95 7.82 18.55 -12.18
N GLU A 96 7.99 17.92 -11.02
CA GLU A 96 9.31 17.80 -10.37
C GLU A 96 9.97 16.43 -10.57
N HIS A 97 9.19 15.43 -10.99
CA HIS A 97 9.61 14.03 -11.00
C HIS A 97 9.26 13.31 -12.31
N SER A 98 8.92 14.03 -13.38
CA SER A 98 8.66 13.46 -14.71
C SER A 98 7.63 12.33 -14.72
N ALA A 99 6.60 12.44 -13.88
CA ALA A 99 5.56 11.45 -13.65
C ALA A 99 6.07 10.08 -13.12
N ASP A 100 7.26 10.04 -12.51
CA ASP A 100 7.92 8.79 -12.12
C ASP A 100 8.44 8.82 -10.66
N LEU A 101 7.81 8.01 -9.79
CA LEU A 101 8.20 7.88 -8.38
C LEU A 101 9.58 7.24 -8.19
N ARG A 102 10.12 6.56 -9.21
CA ARG A 102 11.45 5.93 -9.12
C ARG A 102 12.56 6.96 -8.98
N THR A 103 12.31 8.22 -9.34
CA THR A 103 13.23 9.35 -9.09
C THR A 103 13.43 9.63 -7.60
N LEU A 104 12.52 9.17 -6.73
CA LEU A 104 12.57 9.34 -5.27
C LEU A 104 13.15 8.11 -4.55
N ARG A 105 13.45 7.03 -5.28
CA ARG A 105 13.78 5.69 -4.74
C ARG A 105 14.98 5.70 -3.79
N ASP A 106 16.06 6.38 -4.17
CA ASP A 106 17.34 6.35 -3.41
C ASP A 106 17.22 6.86 -1.98
N THR A 107 16.22 7.69 -1.70
CA THR A 107 15.96 8.27 -0.37
C THR A 107 14.57 7.90 0.17
N ALA A 108 13.93 6.92 -0.45
CA ALA A 108 12.68 6.35 0.02
C ALA A 108 12.89 5.58 1.34
N PRO A 109 11.87 5.50 2.21
CA PRO A 109 10.55 6.10 2.06
C PRO A 109 10.48 7.60 2.41
N LYS A 110 11.56 8.19 2.95
CA LYS A 110 11.52 9.58 3.45
C LYS A 110 11.20 10.59 2.34
N SER A 111 11.75 10.40 1.14
CA SER A 111 11.51 11.22 -0.03
C SER A 111 10.04 11.31 -0.46
N LEU A 112 9.25 10.24 -0.26
CA LEU A 112 7.82 10.22 -0.57
C LEU A 112 7.02 11.21 0.30
N GLN A 113 7.58 11.68 1.41
CA GLN A 113 6.93 12.67 2.28
C GLN A 113 6.90 14.08 1.67
N ALA A 114 7.48 14.27 0.49
CA ALA A 114 7.32 15.50 -0.29
C ALA A 114 5.86 15.75 -0.74
N PHE A 115 5.04 14.70 -0.85
CA PHE A 115 3.64 14.82 -1.27
C PHE A 115 2.71 15.13 -0.09
N ASP A 116 1.84 16.13 -0.23
CA ASP A 116 0.82 16.40 0.79
C ASP A 116 -0.09 15.18 1.01
N GLY A 117 -0.32 14.84 2.28
CA GLY A 117 -1.03 13.65 2.69
C GLY A 117 -0.16 12.39 2.84
N VAL A 118 1.12 12.43 2.45
CA VAL A 118 2.07 11.33 2.66
C VAL A 118 2.94 11.60 3.87
N GLY A 119 2.42 11.28 5.06
CA GLY A 119 3.21 11.31 6.30
C GLY A 119 4.10 10.06 6.47
N PRO A 120 4.94 10.00 7.53
CA PRO A 120 5.82 8.86 7.80
C PRO A 120 5.12 7.50 7.76
N ALA A 121 3.94 7.39 8.37
CA ALA A 121 3.17 6.14 8.37
C ALA A 121 2.69 5.71 6.97
N CYS A 122 2.31 6.68 6.11
CA CYS A 122 1.93 6.40 4.72
C CYS A 122 3.14 5.95 3.90
N ALA A 123 4.28 6.60 4.10
CA ALA A 123 5.52 6.26 3.41
C ALA A 123 6.06 4.88 3.83
N THR A 124 5.99 4.53 5.11
CA THR A 124 6.33 3.16 5.58
C THR A 124 5.35 2.12 5.02
N MET A 125 4.06 2.44 4.91
CA MET A 125 3.08 1.55 4.28
C MET A 125 3.40 1.31 2.80
N PHE A 126 3.78 2.36 2.06
CA PHE A 126 4.27 2.21 0.69
C PHE A 126 5.49 1.29 0.65
N ALA A 127 6.47 1.51 1.53
CA ALA A 127 7.69 0.71 1.55
C ALA A 127 7.40 -0.78 1.85
N ARG A 128 6.46 -1.06 2.75
CA ARG A 128 5.99 -2.43 3.06
C ARG A 128 5.46 -3.17 1.84
N GLU A 129 4.67 -2.50 1.00
CA GLU A 129 4.12 -3.11 -0.21
C GLU A 129 5.16 -3.12 -1.35
N ALA A 130 6.02 -2.10 -1.43
CA ALA A 130 7.01 -1.93 -2.48
C ALA A 130 8.27 -2.79 -2.31
N GLN A 131 8.55 -3.33 -1.12
CA GLN A 131 9.80 -4.04 -0.82
C GLN A 131 10.10 -5.24 -1.74
N GLY A 132 9.10 -5.81 -2.42
CA GLY A 132 9.30 -6.86 -3.43
C GLY A 132 9.84 -6.36 -4.77
N VAL A 133 9.64 -5.08 -5.10
CA VAL A 133 10.11 -4.44 -6.34
C VAL A 133 11.24 -3.42 -6.08
N TRP A 134 11.32 -2.90 -4.86
CA TRP A 134 12.37 -2.05 -4.30
C TRP A 134 13.02 -2.77 -3.11
N PRO A 135 13.87 -3.79 -3.36
CA PRO A 135 14.41 -4.68 -2.32
C PRO A 135 15.26 -3.99 -1.26
N GLU A 136 15.84 -2.83 -1.57
CA GLU A 136 16.58 -2.01 -0.59
C GLU A 136 15.70 -1.42 0.52
N LEU A 137 14.37 -1.47 0.39
CA LEU A 137 13.46 -1.16 1.48
C LEU A 137 13.33 -2.31 2.47
N ALA A 138 13.59 -3.55 2.05
CA ALA A 138 13.35 -4.73 2.86
C ALA A 138 14.37 -4.88 4.01
N PRO A 139 13.97 -5.48 5.15
CA PRO A 139 12.59 -5.86 5.50
C PRO A 139 11.79 -4.67 6.07
N VAL A 140 10.53 -4.54 5.64
CA VAL A 140 9.59 -3.57 6.24
C VAL A 140 8.41 -4.30 6.87
N PHE A 141 8.32 -4.18 8.21
CA PHE A 141 7.14 -4.51 8.99
C PHE A 141 6.66 -3.28 9.74
N ASP A 142 5.62 -2.62 9.23
CA ASP A 142 5.07 -1.44 9.89
C ASP A 142 4.38 -1.80 11.22
N LYS A 143 3.97 -0.77 11.98
CA LYS A 143 3.32 -0.96 13.28
C LYS A 143 2.13 -1.91 13.23
N LYS A 144 1.34 -1.93 12.14
CA LYS A 144 0.20 -2.83 12.01
C LYS A 144 0.67 -4.26 11.74
N ALA A 145 1.67 -4.45 10.90
CA ALA A 145 2.28 -5.77 10.69
C ALA A 145 2.81 -6.35 12.02
N LEU A 146 3.56 -5.57 12.80
CA LEU A 146 4.08 -6.01 14.10
C LEU A 146 2.98 -6.30 15.13
N GLN A 147 1.86 -5.58 15.08
CA GLN A 147 0.67 -5.90 15.88
C GLN A 147 0.03 -7.23 15.45
N GLY A 148 0.02 -7.52 14.15
CA GLY A 148 -0.44 -8.79 13.61
C GLY A 148 0.41 -9.96 14.07
N ALA A 149 1.73 -9.80 13.96
CA ALA A 149 2.70 -10.77 14.46
C ALA A 149 2.46 -11.10 15.93
N ALA A 150 2.31 -10.08 16.77
CA ALA A 150 2.02 -10.23 18.19
C ALA A 150 0.76 -11.07 18.47
N LYS A 151 -0.32 -10.83 17.71
CA LYS A 151 -1.57 -11.59 17.86
C LYS A 151 -1.43 -13.06 17.50
N LEU A 152 -0.48 -13.39 16.62
CA LEU A 152 -0.15 -14.77 16.24
C LEU A 152 0.93 -15.40 17.14
N GLY A 153 1.43 -14.66 18.13
CA GLY A 153 2.55 -15.12 18.97
C GLY A 153 3.90 -15.17 18.25
N LEU A 154 4.03 -14.44 17.14
CA LEU A 154 5.27 -14.34 16.37
C LEU A 154 6.20 -13.24 16.93
N PRO A 155 7.51 -13.29 16.61
CA PRO A 155 8.45 -12.23 16.94
C PRO A 155 7.95 -10.84 16.51
N GLN A 156 8.34 -9.81 17.26
CA GLN A 156 8.09 -8.42 16.89
C GLN A 156 9.33 -7.71 16.33
N ASP A 157 10.46 -8.42 16.26
CA ASP A 157 11.64 -7.95 15.58
C ASP A 157 11.49 -8.16 14.05
N PRO A 158 11.70 -7.12 13.23
CA PRO A 158 11.60 -7.21 11.77
C PRO A 158 12.51 -8.27 11.12
N GLU A 159 13.73 -8.45 11.62
CA GLU A 159 14.69 -9.41 11.05
C GLU A 159 14.31 -10.84 11.44
N GLU A 160 13.91 -11.05 12.69
CA GLU A 160 13.38 -12.36 13.14
C GLU A 160 12.12 -12.74 12.36
N LEU A 161 11.24 -11.79 12.06
CA LEU A 161 10.06 -12.03 11.20
C LEU A 161 10.45 -12.36 9.76
N ALA A 162 11.44 -11.66 9.19
CA ALA A 162 11.90 -11.91 7.84
C ALA A 162 12.54 -13.29 7.68
N ALA A 163 13.26 -13.77 8.70
CA ALA A 163 13.87 -15.10 8.72
C ALA A 163 12.83 -16.22 8.53
N LEU A 164 11.59 -16.04 9.03
CA LEU A 164 10.49 -17.01 8.88
C LEU A 164 10.10 -17.25 7.41
N VAL A 165 10.32 -16.27 6.53
CA VAL A 165 10.07 -16.41 5.07
C VAL A 165 11.19 -17.22 4.41
N SER A 166 12.42 -17.18 4.97
CA SER A 166 13.60 -17.86 4.40
C SER A 166 13.75 -19.32 4.85
N GLU A 167 13.18 -19.71 5.99
CA GLU A 167 13.40 -21.02 6.63
C GLU A 167 12.39 -22.14 6.29
N ALA A 168 11.50 -21.99 5.30
CA ALA A 168 10.59 -23.10 4.95
C ALA A 168 11.34 -24.21 4.17
N PRO A 169 11.72 -25.35 4.80
CA PRO A 169 10.77 -26.27 5.42
C PRO A 169 11.16 -26.76 6.83
N GLY A 170 10.38 -26.34 7.83
CA GLY A 170 10.48 -26.78 9.23
C GLY A 170 9.68 -25.84 10.13
N SER A 171 8.35 -25.97 10.11
CA SER A 171 7.38 -25.04 10.67
C SER A 171 7.73 -24.43 12.05
N PRO A 172 7.52 -23.12 12.27
CA PRO A 172 7.10 -22.66 13.59
C PRO A 172 5.76 -23.33 13.92
N SER A 173 5.57 -23.77 15.16
CA SER A 173 4.43 -24.60 15.63
C SER A 173 3.03 -23.99 15.49
N SER A 174 2.84 -22.90 14.74
CA SER A 174 1.55 -22.24 14.55
C SER A 174 0.86 -22.74 13.27
N THR A 175 -0.13 -23.61 13.43
CA THR A 175 -1.03 -24.12 12.38
C THR A 175 -1.88 -23.04 11.67
N ASP A 176 -1.70 -21.77 12.03
CA ASP A 176 -2.59 -20.64 11.71
C ASP A 176 -2.04 -19.68 10.63
N ILE A 177 -0.83 -19.91 10.09
CA ILE A 177 -0.29 -19.09 9.00
C ILE A 177 -0.67 -19.73 7.65
N PRO A 178 -1.40 -19.05 6.76
CA PRO A 178 -1.74 -19.58 5.45
C PRO A 178 -0.48 -19.89 4.65
N ALA A 179 -0.48 -21.01 3.92
CA ALA A 179 0.67 -21.45 3.12
C ALA A 179 1.17 -20.39 2.12
N GLY A 180 0.28 -19.51 1.62
CA GLY A 180 0.64 -18.41 0.72
C GLY A 180 1.30 -17.21 1.40
N ALA A 181 1.15 -17.05 2.73
CA ALA A 181 1.69 -15.89 3.45
C ALA A 181 3.22 -15.93 3.57
N LEU A 182 3.83 -17.12 3.65
CA LEU A 182 5.28 -17.29 3.84
C LEU A 182 6.05 -17.38 2.50
N VAL A 183 5.40 -17.08 1.37
CA VAL A 183 6.00 -17.24 0.04
C VAL A 183 6.95 -16.07 -0.29
N ASP A 184 6.66 -14.87 0.22
CA ASP A 184 7.49 -13.68 0.06
C ASP A 184 7.21 -12.63 1.15
N LEU A 185 8.16 -11.73 1.38
CA LEU A 185 8.08 -10.69 2.42
C LEU A 185 6.88 -9.74 2.27
N PRO A 186 6.57 -9.17 1.08
CA PRO A 186 5.36 -8.37 0.87
C PRO A 186 4.08 -9.09 1.30
N THR A 187 3.88 -10.33 0.84
CA THR A 187 2.69 -11.12 1.16
C THR A 187 2.62 -11.45 2.65
N PHE A 188 3.75 -11.77 3.28
CA PHE A 188 3.82 -12.02 4.71
C PHE A 188 3.47 -10.77 5.53
N ALA A 189 4.09 -9.62 5.21
CA ALA A 189 3.81 -8.37 5.88
C ALA A 189 2.34 -7.94 5.72
N ALA A 190 1.75 -8.13 4.54
CA ALA A 190 0.33 -7.87 4.30
C ALA A 190 -0.58 -8.80 5.10
N TYR A 191 -0.25 -10.09 5.20
CA TYR A 191 -0.97 -11.04 6.06
C TYR A 191 -1.05 -10.57 7.50
N LEU A 192 0.10 -10.20 8.08
CA LEU A 192 0.18 -9.72 9.45
C LEU A 192 -0.69 -8.47 9.64
N VAL A 193 -0.69 -7.54 8.68
CA VAL A 193 -1.56 -6.35 8.74
C VAL A 193 -3.05 -6.75 8.71
N LYS A 194 -3.45 -7.72 7.88
CA LYS A 194 -4.83 -8.21 7.84
C LYS A 194 -5.24 -8.86 9.16
N VAL A 195 -4.35 -9.61 9.82
CA VAL A 195 -4.58 -10.14 11.18
C VAL A 195 -4.73 -9.02 12.21
N ALA A 196 -3.90 -7.97 12.13
CA ALA A 196 -4.02 -6.81 13.01
C ALA A 196 -5.37 -6.10 12.86
N LEU A 197 -5.88 -6.00 11.62
CA LEU A 197 -7.15 -5.35 11.29
C LEU A 197 -8.37 -6.28 11.44
N GLY A 198 -8.19 -7.59 11.58
CA GLY A 198 -9.28 -8.56 11.59
C GLY A 198 -9.96 -8.70 10.23
N THR A 199 -9.19 -8.55 9.13
CA THR A 199 -9.69 -8.57 7.75
C THR A 199 -9.06 -9.71 6.93
N GLY A 200 -8.75 -10.83 7.58
CA GLY A 200 -8.13 -12.03 6.99
C GLY A 200 -9.09 -13.19 6.84
#